data_AF-A0A7Y5L953-F1
#
_entry.id   AF-A0A7Y5L953-F1
#
_cell.length_a   1.000
_cell.length_b   1.000
_cell.length_c   1.000
_cell.angle_alpha   90.00
_cell.angle_beta   90.00
_cell.angle_gamma   90.00
#
_symmetry.space_group_name_H-M   'P 1'
#
loop_
_entity.id
_entity.type
_entity.pdbx_description
1 polymer ?
#
loop_
_entity_poly.entity_id
_entity_poly.type
_entity_poly.pdbx_seq_one_letter_code
_entity_poly.pdbx_strand_id
1 'polypeptide(L)' 'MSKLAFLDEEMQALQDQGLLITIRTIESAMGAWIQVDGKRVL' A
#
# COMPACT_ATOMS: atom_id res chain seq x y z
N MET A 1 -8.94 4.03 -27.11
CA MET A 1 -8.18 3.82 -25.85
C MET A 1 -8.53 4.95 -24.90
N SER A 2 -8.74 4.65 -23.61
CA SER A 2 -8.94 5.71 -22.62
C SER A 2 -7.63 6.49 -22.45
N LYS A 3 -7.70 7.79 -22.12
CA LYS A 3 -6.50 8.63 -21.89
C LYS A 3 -5.58 8.09 -20.78
N LEU A 4 -6.13 7.26 -19.90
CA LEU A 4 -5.47 6.73 -18.72
C LEU A 4 -5.08 5.25 -18.85
N ALA A 5 -5.24 4.63 -20.03
CA ALA A 5 -4.93 3.21 -20.23
C ALA A 5 -3.49 2.84 -19.84
N PHE A 6 -2.54 3.77 -19.97
CA PHE A 6 -1.16 3.56 -19.53
C PHE A 6 -1.05 3.30 -18.02
N LEU A 7 -1.97 3.83 -17.19
CA LEU A 7 -1.94 3.59 -15.75
C LEU A 7 -2.18 2.11 -15.43
N ASP A 8 -3.05 1.43 -16.17
CA ASP A 8 -3.31 0.01 -15.96
C ASP A 8 -2.07 -0.83 -16.31
N GLU A 9 -1.38 -0.47 -17.40
CA GLU A 9 -0.13 -1.11 -17.83
C GLU A 9 0.99 -0.92 -16.79
N GLU A 10 1.18 0.31 -16.29
CA GLU A 10 2.18 0.61 -15.26
C GLU A 10 1.86 -0.07 -13.92
N MET A 11 0.58 -0.15 -13.53
CA MET A 11 0.16 -0.87 -12.32
C MET A 11 0.45 -2.37 -12.42
N GLN A 12 0.21 -2.98 -13.58
CA GLN A 12 0.56 -4.39 -13.81
C GLN A 12 2.08 -4.59 -13.78
N ALA A 13 2.84 -3.68 -14.40
CA ALA A 13 4.30 -3.74 -14.39
C ALA A 13 4.88 -3.67 -12.96
N LEU A 14 4.31 -2.84 -12.08
CA LEU A 14 4.68 -2.79 -10.66
C LEU A 14 4.34 -4.09 -9.94
N GLN A 15 3.21 -4.72 -10.24
CA GLN A 15 2.82 -5.99 -9.64
C GLN A 15 3.74 -7.14 -10.08
N ASP A 16 4.03 -7.25 -11.37
CA ASP A 16 4.89 -8.30 -11.94
C ASP A 16 6.34 -8.21 -11.44
N GLN A 17 6.82 -6.99 -11.20
CA GLN A 17 8.16 -6.75 -10.62
C GLN A 17 8.19 -6.88 -9.09
N GLY A 18 7.05 -7.12 -8.43
CA GLY A 18 6.97 -7.15 -6.97
C GLY A 18 7.21 -5.79 -6.29
N LEU A 19 7.05 -4.69 -7.02
CA LEU A 19 7.25 -3.31 -6.55
C LEU A 19 5.96 -2.66 -6.05
N LEU A 20 4.79 -3.24 -6.36
CA LEU A 20 3.51 -2.76 -5.88
C LEU A 20 3.41 -2.94 -4.35
N ILE A 21 3.35 -1.81 -3.62
CA ILE A 21 3.25 -1.81 -2.15
C ILE A 21 1.81 -1.57 -1.67
N THR A 22 1.49 -2.06 -0.47
CA THR A 22 0.25 -1.73 0.24
C THR A 22 0.55 -0.80 1.41
N ILE A 23 -0.02 0.40 1.40
CA ILE A 23 0.05 1.32 2.53
C ILE A 23 -0.96 0.86 3.59
N ARG A 24 -0.51 0.76 4.84
CA ARG A 24 -1.37 0.43 6.00
C ARG A 24 -1.64 1.66 6.83
N THR A 25 -2.80 1.70 7.49
CA THR A 25 -3.20 2.82 8.35
C THR A 25 -2.77 2.57 9.79
N ILE A 26 -2.13 3.57 10.38
CA ILE A 26 -1.88 3.60 11.82
C ILE A 26 -3.11 4.21 12.49
N GLU A 27 -3.71 3.45 13.40
CA GLU A 27 -4.99 3.78 14.05
C GLU A 27 -4.79 4.44 15.43
N SER A 28 -3.54 4.52 15.91
CA SER A 28 -3.16 5.10 17.20
C SER A 28 -2.11 6.20 17.05
N ALA A 29 -1.82 6.92 18.14
CA ALA A 29 -0.62 7.75 18.19
C ALA A 29 0.66 6.91 18.05
N MET A 30 1.73 7.52 17.52
CA MET A 30 3.04 6.88 17.38
C MET A 30 3.71 6.65 18.73
N GLY A 31 4.34 5.49 18.90
CA GLY A 31 5.06 5.11 20.11
C GLY A 31 5.75 3.74 19.94
N ALA A 32 6.30 3.20 21.03
CA ALA A 32 6.95 1.88 21.01
C ALA A 32 6.01 0.70 20.72
N TRP A 33 4.70 0.96 20.75
CA TRP A 33 3.66 0.05 20.29
C TRP A 33 2.62 0.89 19.59
N ILE A 34 2.14 0.41 18.44
CA ILE A 34 1.10 1.07 17.65
C ILE A 34 -0.02 0.08 17.30
N GLN A 35 -1.14 0.62 16.85
CA GLN A 35 -2.24 -0.16 16.31
C GLN A 35 -2.27 -0.03 14.78
N VAL A 36 -2.17 -1.16 14.08
CA VAL A 36 -2.22 -1.24 12.62
C VAL A 36 -3.13 -2.40 12.21
N ASP A 37 -4.15 -2.10 11.41
CA ASP A 37 -5.25 -3.00 11.03
C ASP A 37 -5.85 -3.75 12.24
N GLY A 38 -6.23 -3.02 13.29
CA GLY A 38 -6.82 -3.59 14.50
C GLY A 38 -5.88 -4.46 15.36
N LYS A 39 -4.60 -4.58 15.00
CA LYS A 39 -3.60 -5.37 15.75
C LYS A 39 -2.59 -4.46 16.43
N ARG A 40 -2.29 -4.78 17.69
CA ARG A 40 -1.21 -4.13 18.45
C ARG A 40 0.14 -4.73 18.03
N VAL A 41 1.03 -3.89 17.51
CA VAL A 41 2.36 -4.27 17.00
C VAL A 41 3.46 -3.39 17.61
N LEU A 42 4.68 -3.93 17.67
CA LEU A 42 5.90 -3.23 18.08
C LEU A 42 6.39 -2.29 16.98
#